data_AF-A0A7X8U7I4-F1
#
_entry.id   AF-A0A7X8U7I4-F1
#
_cell.length_a   1.000
_cell.length_b   1.000
_cell.length_c   1.000
_cell.angle_alpha   90.00
_cell.angle_beta   90.00
_cell.angle_gamma   90.00
#
_symmetry.space_group_name_H-M   'P 1'
#
loop_
_entity.id
_entity.type
_entity.pdbx_description
1 polymer ?
#
loop_
_entity_poly.entity_id
_entity_poly.type
_entity_poly.pdbx_seq_one_letter_code
_entity_poly.pdbx_strand_id
1 'polypeptide(L)' 'MPGFLEAIKKPFVIKRLKKEYKMLYGSTDTDAEQSLQRQLNYIKSKHPNQTEEWYLKKIIYDLEKDRSRGR' A
#
# COMPACT_ATOMS: atom_id res chain seq x y z
N MET A 1 -9.90 -24.08 -3.47
CA MET A 1 -9.83 -23.69 -2.04
C MET A 1 -8.41 -23.20 -1.75
N PRO A 2 -8.09 -21.89 -1.79
CA PRO A 2 -6.76 -21.45 -1.41
C PRO A 2 -6.61 -21.54 0.11
N GLY A 3 -5.49 -22.14 0.52
CA GLY A 3 -5.27 -22.73 1.83
C GLY A 3 -4.89 -21.75 2.93
N PHE A 4 -5.20 -22.18 4.16
CA PHE A 4 -4.92 -21.51 5.44
C PHE A 4 -3.47 -21.00 5.63
N LEU A 5 -2.50 -21.44 4.84
CA LEU A 5 -1.08 -21.04 4.92
C LEU A 5 -0.82 -19.62 4.39
N GLU A 6 -1.67 -19.06 3.52
CA GLU A 6 -1.51 -17.69 3.02
C GLU A 6 -1.74 -16.65 4.11
N ALA A 7 -2.51 -16.96 5.16
CA ALA A 7 -2.90 -16.00 6.20
C ALA A 7 -1.74 -15.63 7.15
N ILE A 8 -0.74 -16.51 7.31
CA ILE A 8 0.26 -16.40 8.39
C ILE A 8 1.48 -15.55 7.98
N LYS A 9 1.79 -15.43 6.68
CA LYS A 9 2.86 -14.53 6.18
C LYS A 9 2.44 -13.06 6.05
N LYS A 10 1.14 -12.76 6.15
CA LYS A 10 0.56 -11.43 5.88
C LYS A 10 1.07 -10.28 6.76
N PRO A 11 1.35 -10.43 8.08
CA PRO A 11 1.67 -9.26 8.90
C PRO A 11 3.05 -8.65 8.57
N PHE A 12 4.02 -9.47 8.16
CA PHE A 12 5.36 -8.98 7.80
C PHE A 12 5.37 -8.27 6.45
N VAL A 13 4.64 -8.80 5.46
CA VAL A 13 4.53 -8.19 4.14
C VAL A 13 3.83 -6.84 4.22
N ILE A 14 2.71 -6.76 4.95
CA ILE A 14 1.97 -5.50 5.14
C ILE A 14 2.84 -4.46 5.86
N LYS A 15 3.56 -4.84 6.93
CA LYS A 15 4.49 -3.92 7.62
C LYS A 15 5.59 -3.42 6.70
N ARG A 16 6.16 -4.30 5.88
CA ARG A 16 7.19 -3.91 4.90
C ARG A 16 6.65 -2.92 3.88
N LEU A 17 5.48 -3.19 3.29
CA LEU A 17 4.85 -2.30 2.30
C LEU A 17 4.52 -0.93 2.90
N LYS A 18 4.00 -0.87 4.14
CA LYS A 18 3.78 0.41 4.83
C LYS A 18 5.08 1.21 5.04
N LYS A 19 6.17 0.52 5.39
CA LYS A 19 7.49 1.15 5.54
C LYS A 19 8.01 1.68 4.20
N GLU A 20 7.85 0.91 3.12
CA GLU A 20 8.26 1.26 1.77
C GLU A 20 7.50 2.50 1.26
N TYR A 21 6.18 2.52 1.47
CA TYR A 21 5.35 3.69 1.20
C TYR A 21 5.86 4.94 1.94
N LYS A 22 6.17 4.82 3.25
CA LYS A 22 6.70 5.94 4.04
C LYS A 22 8.03 6.46 3.48
N MET A 23 8.93 5.58 3.07
CA MET A 23 10.20 5.98 2.43
C MET A 23 9.97 6.68 1.08
N LEU A 24 9.00 6.20 0.29
CA LEU A 24 8.67 6.78 -1.01
C LEU A 24 7.96 8.13 -0.89
N TYR A 25 7.12 8.32 0.13
CA TYR A 25 6.35 9.54 0.30
C TYR A 25 7.20 10.71 0.85
N GLY A 26 8.23 10.42 1.65
CA GLY A 26 9.25 11.41 2.03
C GLY A 26 8.80 12.53 2.99
N SER A 27 7.59 12.42 3.56
CA SER A 27 7.05 13.36 4.57
C SER A 27 7.09 12.77 5.98
N THR A 28 6.65 13.54 6.97
CA THR A 28 6.53 13.08 8.36
C THR A 28 5.63 11.84 8.46
N ASP A 29 5.90 11.00 9.47
CA ASP A 29 5.23 9.71 9.65
C ASP A 29 3.69 9.83 9.65
N THR A 30 3.18 10.90 10.27
CA THR A 30 1.75 11.23 10.36
C THR A 30 1.14 11.62 9.01
N ASP A 31 1.83 12.44 8.21
CA ASP A 31 1.30 12.87 6.90
C ASP A 31 1.28 11.69 5.91
N ALA A 32 2.33 10.87 5.94
CA ALA A 32 2.39 9.64 5.17
C ALA A 32 1.23 8.69 5.52
N GLU A 33 0.92 8.53 6.80
CA GLU A 33 -0.17 7.66 7.24
C GLU A 33 -1.55 8.18 6.83
N GLN A 34 -1.80 9.48 6.97
CA GLN A 34 -3.06 10.09 6.50
C GLN A 34 -3.22 9.95 4.98
N SER A 35 -2.14 10.22 4.22
CA SER A 35 -2.14 10.08 2.77
C SER A 35 -2.38 8.63 2.34
N LEU A 36 -1.73 7.67 3.00
CA LEU A 36 -1.93 6.24 2.77
C LEU A 36 -3.39 5.84 3.01
N GLN A 37 -4.00 6.32 4.09
CA GLN A 37 -5.38 5.99 4.43
C GLN A 37 -6.38 6.56 3.41
N ARG A 38 -6.15 7.79 2.92
CA ARG A 38 -6.95 8.37 1.82
C ARG A 38 -6.85 7.53 0.55
N GLN A 39 -5.64 7.13 0.16
CA GLN A 39 -5.41 6.31 -1.04
C GLN A 39 -6.00 4.91 -0.91
N LEU A 40 -5.88 4.29 0.28
CA LEU A 40 -6.52 3.01 0.57
C LEU A 40 -8.04 3.10 0.42
N ASN A 41 -8.67 4.13 0.97
CA ASN A 41 -10.11 4.32 0.86
C ASN A 41 -10.54 4.53 -0.60
N TYR A 42 -9.80 5.35 -1.35
CA TYR A 42 -10.06 5.59 -2.76
C TYR A 42 -9.96 4.29 -3.59
N ILE A 43 -8.87 3.54 -3.47
CA ILE A 43 -8.68 2.31 -4.26
C ILE A 43 -9.66 1.22 -3.83
N LYS A 44 -9.97 1.09 -2.53
CA LYS A 44 -11.02 0.17 -2.05
C LYS A 44 -12.39 0.48 -2.67
N SER A 45 -12.71 1.75 -2.87
CA SER A 45 -13.95 2.15 -3.54
C SER A 45 -13.99 1.77 -5.02
N LYS A 46 -12.83 1.73 -5.69
CA LYS A 46 -12.71 1.39 -7.12
C LYS A 46 -12.56 -0.11 -7.37
N HIS A 47 -11.90 -0.81 -6.45
CA HIS A 47 -11.59 -2.23 -6.57
C HIS A 47 -11.99 -2.96 -5.27
N PRO A 48 -13.28 -3.13 -5.00
CA PRO A 48 -13.73 -3.84 -3.80
C PRO A 48 -13.25 -5.31 -3.81
N ASN A 49 -13.23 -5.93 -2.63
CA ASN A 49 -12.88 -7.35 -2.40
C ASN A 49 -11.43 -7.76 -2.69
N GLN A 50 -10.51 -6.81 -2.88
CA GLN A 50 -9.08 -7.12 -2.92
C GLN A 50 -8.46 -7.20 -1.52
N THR A 51 -7.29 -7.83 -1.43
CA THR A 51 -6.53 -7.95 -0.19
C THR A 51 -5.82 -6.65 0.17
N GLU A 52 -5.54 -6.43 1.47
CA GLU A 52 -4.76 -5.27 1.92
C GLU A 52 -3.39 -5.18 1.23
N GLU A 53 -2.77 -6.34 0.99
CA GLU A 53 -1.52 -6.43 0.24
C GLU A 53 -1.66 -5.90 -1.20
N TRP A 54 -2.73 -6.27 -1.90
CA TRP A 54 -2.97 -5.81 -3.25
C TRP A 54 -3.13 -4.29 -3.30
N TYR A 55 -3.92 -3.72 -2.36
CA TYR A 55 -4.09 -2.28 -2.28
C TYR A 55 -2.76 -1.56 -2.02
N LEU A 56 -1.98 -2.04 -1.06
CA LEU A 56 -0.68 -1.43 -0.73
C LEU A 56 0.31 -1.51 -1.89
N LYS A 57 0.41 -2.67 -2.56
CA LYS A 57 1.25 -2.85 -3.76
C LYS A 57 0.82 -1.89 -4.88
N LYS A 58 -0.49 -1.73 -5.10
CA LYS A 58 -1.02 -0.84 -6.12
C LYS A 58 -0.68 0.63 -5.81
N ILE A 59 -0.87 1.04 -4.57
CA ILE A 59 -0.51 2.39 -4.09
C ILE A 59 0.98 2.68 -4.31
N ILE A 60 1.85 1.75 -3.88
CA ILE A 60 3.30 1.90 -4.04
C ILE A 60 3.68 2.01 -5.52
N TYR A 61 3.15 1.12 -6.36
CA TYR A 61 3.41 1.16 -7.80
C TYR A 61 2.99 2.50 -8.44
N ASP A 62 1.81 3.02 -8.09
CA ASP A 62 1.34 4.31 -8.61
C ASP A 62 2.21 5.47 -8.12
N LEU A 63 2.65 5.43 -6.85
CA LEU A 63 3.56 6.42 -6.27
C LEU A 63 4.95 6.40 -6.92
N GLU A 64 5.53 5.21 -7.14
CA GLU A 64 6.81 5.05 -7.84
C GLU A 64 6.72 5.56 -9.29
N LYS A 65 5.62 5.25 -9.97
CA LYS A 65 5.36 5.67 -11.34
C LYS A 65 5.22 7.19 -11.46
N ASP A 66 4.57 7.83 -10.49
CA ASP A 66 4.44 9.28 -10.43
C ASP A 66 5.81 9.95 -10.23
N ARG A 67 6.62 9.45 -9.29
CA ARG A 67 8.00 9.93 -9.07
C ARG A 67 8.92 9.69 -10.27
N SER A 68 8.76 8.59 -10.99
CA SER A 68 9.55 8.30 -12.19
C SER A 68 9.21 9.21 -13.37
N ARG A 69 8.03 9.85 -13.38
CA ARG A 69 7.62 10.78 -14.45
C ARG A 69 7.96 12.24 -14.14
N GLY A 70 8.19 12.56 -12.87
CA GLY A 70 8.65 13.87 -12.43
C GLY A 70 10.16 14.06 -12.46
N ARG A 71 10.92 13.10 -13.02
CA ARG A 71 12.39 13.13 -13.11
C ARG A 71 12.85 13.21 -14.55
#